data_AF-A0A4Y6UA39-F1
#
_entry.id   AF-A0A4Y6UA39-F1
#
_cell.length_a   1.000
_cell.length_b   1.000
_cell.length_c   1.000
_cell.angle_alpha   90.00
_cell.angle_beta   90.00
_cell.angle_gamma   90.00
#
_symmetry.space_group_name_H-M   'P 1'
#
loop_
_entity.id
_entity.type
_entity.pdbx_description
1 polymer ?
#
loop_
_entity_poly.entity_id
_entity_poly.type
_entity_poly.pdbx_seq_one_letter_code
_entity_poly.pdbx_strand_id
1 'polypeptide(L)'
;MNKFTHGKIKPMASSHKNALSPSRFLGQVLGAGTALGLGMVLAASFTTAHAHEGGPADHLPPSPPPCPMMMHHMMPPPGTTLSYTTTGHAKAMPTRLTIRLTAQQSAPTPADAQTALNKQMETAMQTAGGHKGITALAENYTLSDQTPDKSQTSRWVANQSMSLTGNDSHALLGLAEKLQKQGLGIDDMNWSLTDSAREKLEDQAREQALTKVRPTAESDARMLGLHLFKLESVRVGPGPMPPVFARPMMMMAARANAAPAPQTSPSEQTVEVTVRVRAILMGEHHHGPHGPGPMEHPGADTAGPAPAH
;
A
#
# COMPACT_ATOMS: atom_id res chain seq x y z
N MET A 1 68.12 50.12 13.71
CA MET A 1 68.85 49.32 12.70
C MET A 1 68.08 48.02 12.51
N ASN A 2 67.86 47.43 11.33
CA ASN A 2 68.32 47.77 9.98
C ASN A 2 67.15 47.82 8.97
N LYS A 3 67.33 48.63 7.92
CA LYS A 3 66.54 48.57 6.68
C LYS A 3 67.16 47.51 5.77
N PHE A 4 66.38 46.91 4.86
CA PHE A 4 66.76 46.85 3.44
C PHE A 4 65.52 46.63 2.56
N THR A 5 65.61 47.12 1.33
CA THR A 5 64.48 47.36 0.41
C THR A 5 64.70 46.74 -0.97
N HIS A 6 63.60 46.62 -1.72
CA HIS A 6 63.52 46.57 -3.18
C HIS A 6 63.87 45.26 -3.92
N GLY A 7 63.04 44.96 -4.93
CA GLY A 7 63.15 43.80 -5.82
C GLY A 7 61.96 43.66 -6.79
N LYS A 8 61.60 44.73 -7.50
CA LYS A 8 60.44 44.77 -8.41
C LYS A 8 60.91 44.57 -9.86
N ILE A 9 60.64 43.41 -10.47
CA ILE A 9 60.91 43.18 -11.90
C ILE A 9 59.72 42.46 -12.59
N LYS A 10 59.13 43.16 -13.55
CA LYS A 10 58.34 42.69 -14.69
C LYS A 10 58.74 43.65 -15.83
N PRO A 11 58.89 43.22 -17.10
CA PRO A 11 57.72 43.09 -17.97
C PRO A 11 57.83 42.09 -19.16
N MET A 12 56.71 41.88 -19.89
CA MET A 12 56.65 41.48 -21.33
C MET A 12 57.28 40.11 -21.72
N ALA A 13 57.08 39.45 -22.88
CA ALA A 13 56.10 39.44 -24.00
C ALA A 13 56.39 38.15 -24.84
N SER A 14 55.55 37.57 -25.71
CA SER A 14 54.09 37.59 -25.99
C SER A 14 53.79 36.49 -27.06
N SER A 15 52.58 36.47 -27.65
CA SER A 15 52.27 35.97 -29.02
C SER A 15 51.93 34.47 -29.28
N HIS A 16 50.65 34.25 -29.62
CA HIS A 16 50.08 33.36 -30.67
C HIS A 16 50.52 31.86 -30.76
N LYS A 17 49.64 30.84 -30.89
CA LYS A 17 48.60 30.55 -31.92
C LYS A 17 47.68 29.42 -31.37
N ASN A 18 46.34 29.52 -31.37
CA ASN A 18 45.39 29.27 -32.46
C ASN A 18 45.05 27.79 -32.76
N ALA A 19 43.93 27.29 -32.20
CA ALA A 19 43.15 26.11 -32.62
C ALA A 19 41.75 26.20 -31.94
N LEU A 20 40.70 26.68 -32.62
CA LEU A 20 39.72 25.89 -33.38
C LEU A 20 39.03 24.74 -32.62
N SER A 21 37.85 25.05 -32.07
CA SER A 21 36.71 24.11 -31.88
C SER A 21 36.15 23.66 -33.25
N PRO A 22 35.14 22.75 -33.35
CA PRO A 22 34.44 22.00 -32.31
C PRO A 22 34.31 20.49 -32.59
N SER A 23 33.64 19.74 -31.70
CA SER A 23 33.04 18.45 -32.07
C SER A 23 31.60 18.37 -31.54
N ARG A 24 30.66 18.32 -32.48
CA ARG A 24 29.23 18.11 -32.24
C ARG A 24 28.98 16.63 -31.97
N PHE A 25 28.14 16.30 -31.00
CA PHE A 25 27.35 15.07 -31.05
C PHE A 25 25.89 15.43 -31.28
N LEU A 26 25.45 15.25 -32.52
CA LEU A 26 24.06 15.31 -32.94
C LEU A 26 23.56 13.87 -33.01
N GLY A 27 22.60 13.50 -32.16
CA GLY A 27 22.02 12.16 -32.07
C GLY A 27 20.51 12.20 -32.30
N GLN A 28 20.10 12.49 -33.53
CA GLN A 28 18.70 12.57 -33.93
C GLN A 28 18.26 11.24 -34.56
N VAL A 29 17.14 10.68 -34.09
CA VAL A 29 16.49 9.54 -34.74
C VAL A 29 15.05 9.94 -35.09
N LEU A 30 14.82 10.21 -36.38
CA LEU A 30 13.52 9.99 -37.03
C LEU A 30 13.22 8.47 -36.93
N GLY A 31 11.99 8.00 -36.77
CA GLY A 31 10.73 8.60 -37.20
C GLY A 31 10.09 7.63 -38.21
N ALA A 32 9.06 6.91 -37.79
CA ALA A 32 8.28 6.03 -38.63
C ALA A 32 6.80 6.17 -38.22
N GLY A 33 6.02 6.84 -39.07
CA GLY A 33 4.57 6.93 -38.92
C GLY A 33 3.89 5.99 -39.91
N THR A 34 2.76 5.43 -39.49
CA THR A 34 1.80 4.82 -40.43
C THR A 34 0.40 5.14 -39.94
N ALA A 35 -0.37 5.85 -40.76
CA ALA A 35 -1.78 6.12 -40.56
C ALA A 35 -2.54 5.60 -41.78
N LEU A 36 -3.72 4.99 -41.56
CA LEU A 36 -4.91 4.95 -42.42
C LEU A 36 -5.81 3.77 -41.99
N GLY A 37 -7.14 3.96 -42.00
CA GLY A 37 -8.09 2.91 -41.64
C GLY A 37 -9.47 3.40 -41.18
N LEU A 38 -10.06 4.37 -41.87
CA LEU A 38 -11.44 4.83 -41.62
C LEU A 38 -12.40 4.16 -42.62
N GLY A 39 -13.52 3.61 -42.13
CA GLY A 39 -14.59 3.01 -42.95
C GLY A 39 -15.54 2.21 -42.05
N MET A 40 -16.67 2.74 -41.57
CA MET A 40 -17.88 3.21 -42.27
C MET A 40 -18.84 2.07 -42.69
N VAL A 41 -19.81 1.83 -41.79
CA VAL A 41 -21.24 1.53 -42.02
C VAL A 41 -21.65 1.02 -43.41
N LEU A 42 -22.29 -0.15 -43.44
CA LEU A 42 -23.53 -0.32 -44.20
C LEU A 42 -24.48 -1.33 -43.53
N ALA A 43 -25.74 -0.93 -43.35
CA ALA A 43 -26.84 -1.85 -43.03
C ALA A 43 -27.61 -2.18 -44.32
N ALA A 44 -28.15 -3.41 -44.42
CA ALA A 44 -29.04 -3.79 -45.51
C ALA A 44 -30.12 -4.76 -45.00
N SER A 45 -31.36 -4.29 -45.02
CA SER A 45 -32.58 -5.08 -44.79
C SER A 45 -33.41 -5.08 -46.08
N PHE A 46 -33.76 -6.25 -46.64
CA PHE A 46 -34.78 -6.49 -47.68
C PHE A 46 -34.82 -8.02 -47.93
N THR A 47 -35.90 -8.68 -48.35
CA THR A 47 -37.35 -8.42 -48.18
C THR A 47 -38.13 -9.73 -48.37
N THR A 48 -39.38 -9.74 -47.92
CA THR A 48 -40.42 -10.78 -48.05
C THR A 48 -40.53 -11.47 -49.43
N ALA A 49 -40.83 -12.78 -49.41
CA ALA A 49 -41.53 -13.49 -50.49
C ALA A 49 -42.68 -14.36 -49.90
N HIS A 50 -43.79 -14.45 -50.63
CA HIS A 50 -45.06 -15.11 -50.23
C HIS A 50 -45.29 -16.44 -50.98
N ALA A 51 -46.37 -17.14 -50.59
CA ALA A 51 -47.10 -18.18 -51.36
C ALA A 51 -46.49 -19.61 -51.40
N HIS A 52 -47.25 -20.72 -51.48
CA HIS A 52 -48.70 -20.98 -51.29
C HIS A 52 -48.99 -22.52 -51.25
N GLU A 53 -50.09 -22.90 -50.59
CA GLU A 53 -50.87 -24.18 -50.53
C GLU A 53 -50.32 -25.58 -50.92
N GLY A 54 -50.79 -26.59 -50.16
CA GLY A 54 -50.81 -28.01 -50.54
C GLY A 54 -50.87 -28.99 -49.35
N GLY A 55 -52.06 -29.53 -49.00
CA GLY A 55 -52.22 -30.67 -48.08
C GLY A 55 -52.77 -31.91 -48.80
N PRO A 56 -53.40 -32.89 -48.13
CA PRO A 56 -53.30 -33.32 -46.72
C PRO A 56 -53.08 -34.85 -46.55
N ALA A 57 -52.62 -35.33 -45.39
CA ALA A 57 -52.86 -36.71 -44.90
C ALA A 57 -52.44 -36.94 -43.43
N ASP A 58 -53.15 -37.87 -42.78
CA ASP A 58 -52.73 -38.76 -41.68
C ASP A 58 -52.36 -38.20 -40.29
N HIS A 59 -53.44 -38.02 -39.53
CA HIS A 59 -53.66 -38.19 -38.10
C HIS A 59 -52.53 -38.80 -37.23
N LEU A 60 -52.09 -38.03 -36.24
CA LEU A 60 -51.45 -38.47 -35.00
C LEU A 60 -52.27 -37.92 -33.81
N PRO A 61 -52.52 -38.70 -32.73
CA PRO A 61 -53.23 -38.19 -31.56
C PRO A 61 -52.39 -37.14 -30.81
N PRO A 62 -53.00 -36.11 -30.21
CA PRO A 62 -52.26 -35.09 -29.47
C PRO A 62 -51.62 -35.69 -28.22
N SER A 63 -50.33 -35.44 -28.03
CA SER A 63 -49.61 -35.76 -26.80
C SER A 63 -50.28 -35.10 -25.59
N PRO A 64 -50.40 -35.78 -24.43
CA PRO A 64 -50.92 -35.17 -23.22
C PRO A 64 -50.02 -34.00 -22.76
N PRO A 65 -50.58 -32.95 -22.15
CA PRO A 65 -49.79 -31.83 -21.63
C PRO A 65 -48.84 -32.33 -20.52
N PRO A 66 -47.60 -31.79 -20.43
CA PRO A 66 -46.70 -32.15 -19.35
C PRO A 66 -47.33 -31.78 -18.00
N CYS A 67 -47.36 -32.73 -17.07
CA CYS A 67 -47.79 -32.47 -15.70
C CYS A 67 -46.98 -31.30 -15.12
N PRO A 68 -47.60 -30.42 -14.30
CA PRO A 68 -46.85 -29.35 -13.65
C PRO A 68 -45.86 -29.99 -12.66
N MET A 69 -44.60 -30.07 -13.08
CA MET A 69 -43.49 -30.40 -12.19
C MET A 69 -43.52 -29.36 -11.07
N MET A 70 -43.88 -29.79 -9.86
CA MET A 70 -43.85 -28.93 -8.69
C MET A 70 -42.43 -28.37 -8.57
N MET A 71 -42.30 -27.07 -8.84
CA MET A 71 -41.11 -26.32 -8.50
C MET A 71 -41.05 -26.27 -6.97
N HIS A 72 -40.50 -27.34 -6.39
CA HIS A 72 -40.10 -27.36 -5.00
C HIS A 72 -39.07 -26.24 -4.88
N HIS A 73 -39.53 -25.08 -4.39
CA HIS A 73 -38.65 -23.96 -4.12
C HIS A 73 -37.58 -24.51 -3.20
N MET A 74 -36.35 -24.61 -3.71
CA MET A 74 -35.18 -24.99 -2.95
C MET A 74 -34.84 -23.78 -2.07
N MET A 75 -35.71 -23.53 -1.08
CA MET A 75 -35.49 -22.54 -0.04
C MET A 75 -34.12 -22.88 0.55
N PRO A 76 -33.13 -21.97 0.52
CA PRO A 76 -31.87 -22.24 1.20
C PRO A 76 -32.21 -22.60 2.66
N PRO A 77 -31.58 -23.63 3.24
CA PRO A 77 -31.92 -24.09 4.58
C PRO A 77 -31.89 -22.91 5.56
N PRO A 78 -32.86 -22.80 6.48
CA PRO A 78 -33.06 -21.60 7.29
C PRO A 78 -31.91 -21.39 8.28
N GLY A 79 -30.87 -20.72 7.81
CA GLY A 79 -29.68 -20.36 8.56
C GLY A 79 -29.52 -18.85 8.64
N THR A 80 -29.23 -18.35 9.83
CA THR A 80 -28.96 -16.93 10.08
C THR A 80 -27.51 -16.62 9.70
N THR A 81 -27.29 -15.75 8.71
CA THR A 81 -25.95 -15.32 8.33
C THR A 81 -25.43 -14.24 9.28
N LEU A 82 -24.47 -14.60 10.13
CA LEU A 82 -23.71 -13.65 10.96
C LEU A 82 -22.56 -13.06 10.13
N SER A 83 -22.50 -11.74 10.00
CA SER A 83 -21.38 -11.02 9.36
C SER A 83 -20.68 -10.13 10.38
N TYR A 84 -19.38 -10.33 10.58
CA TYR A 84 -18.61 -9.63 11.61
C TYR A 84 -17.15 -9.41 11.18
N THR A 85 -16.40 -8.67 11.99
CA THR A 85 -14.97 -8.42 11.78
C THR A 85 -14.18 -8.67 13.06
N THR A 86 -12.99 -9.27 12.92
CA THR A 86 -12.03 -9.41 14.01
C THR A 86 -10.74 -8.68 13.65
N THR A 87 -10.09 -8.07 14.64
CA THR A 87 -8.81 -7.37 14.47
C THR A 87 -7.73 -8.02 15.32
N GLY A 88 -6.50 -8.01 14.80
CA GLY A 88 -5.29 -8.35 15.53
C GLY A 88 -4.30 -7.19 15.42
N HIS A 89 -3.51 -7.00 16.47
CA HIS A 89 -2.61 -5.86 16.61
C HIS A 89 -1.25 -6.36 17.11
N ALA A 90 -0.23 -6.23 16.26
CA ALA A 90 1.16 -6.51 16.62
C ALA A 90 1.91 -5.19 16.80
N LYS A 91 2.87 -5.17 17.72
CA LYS A 91 3.61 -3.95 18.07
C LYS A 91 5.11 -4.20 18.17
N ALA A 92 5.90 -3.23 17.74
CA ALA A 92 7.34 -3.22 17.97
C ALA A 92 7.93 -1.80 18.00
N MET A 93 9.14 -1.70 18.54
CA MET A 93 9.99 -0.54 18.35
C MET A 93 10.51 -0.52 16.89
N PRO A 94 10.48 0.63 16.20
CA PRO A 94 11.11 0.79 14.90
C PRO A 94 12.64 0.70 15.04
N THR A 95 13.29 0.00 14.12
CA THR A 95 14.73 -0.31 14.15
C THR A 95 15.52 0.33 13.01
N ARG A 96 14.85 0.81 11.96
CA ARG A 96 15.47 1.52 10.83
C ARG A 96 15.33 3.03 11.06
N LEU A 97 16.45 3.74 11.03
CA LEU A 97 16.48 5.19 11.02
C LEU A 97 16.78 5.68 9.60
N THR A 98 16.01 6.67 9.14
CA THR A 98 16.28 7.46 7.94
C THR A 98 16.51 8.92 8.36
N ILE A 99 17.58 9.52 7.86
CA ILE A 99 17.94 10.93 8.06
C ILE A 99 17.92 11.59 6.68
N ARG A 100 17.13 12.66 6.51
CA ARG A 100 17.17 13.50 5.31
C ARG A 100 18.09 14.69 5.54
N LEU A 101 18.96 14.95 4.58
CA LEU A 101 19.85 16.10 4.56
C LEU A 101 19.65 16.90 3.27
N THR A 102 19.88 18.21 3.33
CA THR A 102 19.92 19.11 2.17
C THR A 102 21.28 19.76 2.02
N ALA A 103 21.76 19.85 0.78
CA ALA A 103 22.85 20.73 0.38
C ALA A 103 22.25 21.88 -0.45
N GLN A 104 22.62 23.12 -0.15
CA GLN A 104 22.17 24.28 -0.90
C GLN A 104 23.37 25.18 -1.26
N GLN A 105 23.46 25.56 -2.53
CA GLN A 105 24.46 26.49 -3.04
C GLN A 105 23.79 27.63 -3.82
N SER A 106 24.40 28.81 -3.79
CA SER A 106 23.89 29.96 -4.55
C SER A 106 25.00 30.70 -5.28
N ALA A 107 24.77 31.06 -6.54
CA ALA A 107 25.74 31.76 -7.38
C ALA A 107 25.08 32.77 -8.33
N PRO A 108 25.85 33.66 -8.97
CA PRO A 108 25.32 34.62 -9.95
C PRO A 108 24.80 33.98 -11.24
N THR A 109 25.23 32.76 -11.57
CA THR A 109 24.79 32.01 -12.75
C THR A 109 24.24 30.63 -12.36
N PRO A 110 23.33 30.03 -13.15
CA PRO A 110 22.81 28.69 -12.88
C PRO A 110 23.91 27.61 -12.97
N ALA A 111 24.87 27.76 -13.89
CA ALA A 111 25.96 26.82 -14.10
C ALA A 111 26.94 26.79 -12.92
N ASP A 112 27.25 27.95 -12.33
CA ASP A 112 28.10 28.04 -11.14
C ASP A 112 27.41 27.43 -9.91
N ALA A 113 26.11 27.70 -9.74
CA ALA A 113 25.31 27.16 -8.63
C ALA A 113 25.22 25.63 -8.70
N GLN A 114 24.96 25.08 -9.89
CA GLN A 114 24.95 23.63 -10.15
C GLN A 114 26.34 23.01 -9.91
N THR A 115 27.41 23.61 -10.42
CA THR A 115 28.77 23.08 -10.28
C THR A 115 29.22 23.06 -8.84
N ALA A 116 28.93 24.12 -8.07
CA ALA A 116 29.20 24.17 -6.64
C ALA A 116 28.43 23.09 -5.86
N LEU A 117 27.13 22.93 -6.15
CA LEU A 117 26.29 21.93 -5.48
C LEU A 117 26.74 20.50 -5.79
N ASN A 118 26.96 20.18 -7.07
CA ASN A 118 27.38 18.85 -7.50
C ASN A 118 28.70 18.44 -6.82
N LYS A 119 29.66 19.37 -6.68
CA LYS A 119 30.93 19.12 -5.99
C LYS A 119 30.73 18.87 -4.47
N GLN A 120 29.84 19.61 -3.82
CA GLN A 120 29.50 19.39 -2.42
C GLN A 120 28.82 18.01 -2.24
N MET A 121 27.88 17.67 -3.11
CA MET A 121 27.17 16.39 -3.10
C MET A 121 28.07 15.20 -3.41
N GLU A 122 29.02 15.34 -4.33
CA GLU A 122 30.04 14.31 -4.59
C GLU A 122 30.88 14.04 -3.34
N THR A 123 31.34 15.11 -2.66
CA THR A 123 32.11 15.00 -1.41
C THR A 123 31.28 14.33 -0.28
N ALA A 124 30.00 14.69 -0.19
CA ALA A 124 29.06 14.10 0.78
C ALA A 124 28.82 12.60 0.51
N MET A 125 28.59 12.23 -0.76
CA MET A 125 28.39 10.83 -1.18
C MET A 125 29.66 9.99 -0.99
N GLN A 126 30.85 10.54 -1.25
CA GLN A 126 32.12 9.88 -0.92
C GLN A 126 32.28 9.66 0.59
N THR A 127 31.84 10.62 1.42
CA THR A 127 31.89 10.55 2.89
C THR A 127 30.88 9.54 3.45
N ALA A 128 29.72 9.40 2.82
CA ALA A 128 28.71 8.41 3.17
C ALA A 128 29.03 7.00 2.65
N GLY A 129 29.83 6.90 1.59
CA GLY A 129 30.33 5.65 1.04
C GLY A 129 31.18 4.84 2.03
N GLY A 130 31.21 3.52 1.85
CA GLY A 130 32.04 2.60 2.65
C GLY A 130 31.46 2.21 4.02
N HIS A 131 30.38 2.86 4.48
CA HIS A 131 29.70 2.50 5.73
C HIS A 131 28.80 1.26 5.57
N LYS A 132 29.22 0.11 6.12
CA LYS A 132 28.43 -1.13 6.12
C LYS A 132 27.09 -0.93 6.83
N GLY A 133 26.00 -1.37 6.20
CA GLY A 133 24.64 -1.28 6.77
C GLY A 133 23.99 0.10 6.69
N ILE A 134 24.64 1.07 6.04
CA ILE A 134 24.08 2.39 5.72
C ILE A 134 23.95 2.50 4.20
N THR A 135 22.75 2.81 3.73
CA THR A 135 22.47 3.19 2.35
C THR A 135 22.39 4.71 2.27
N ALA A 136 23.19 5.32 1.39
CA ALA A 136 23.10 6.73 1.05
C ALA A 136 22.48 6.87 -0.35
N LEU A 137 21.46 7.71 -0.48
CA LEU A 137 20.78 7.99 -1.74
C LEU A 137 20.71 9.50 -1.96
N ALA A 138 21.22 9.97 -3.10
CA ALA A 138 20.96 11.34 -3.54
C ALA A 138 19.54 11.41 -4.11
N GLU A 139 18.76 12.39 -3.64
CA GLU A 139 17.35 12.58 -3.96
C GLU A 139 17.15 13.94 -4.65
N ASN A 140 15.90 14.42 -4.69
CA ASN A 140 15.40 15.62 -5.38
C ASN A 140 16.45 16.74 -5.57
N TYR A 141 16.75 17.06 -6.83
CA TYR A 141 17.52 18.23 -7.23
C TYR A 141 16.57 19.33 -7.73
N THR A 142 16.80 20.58 -7.30
CA THR A 142 16.12 21.77 -7.82
C THR A 142 17.10 22.90 -8.10
N LEU A 143 16.80 23.71 -9.10
CA LEU A 143 17.55 24.91 -9.48
C LEU A 143 16.54 26.00 -9.78
N SER A 144 16.62 27.12 -9.07
CA SER A 144 15.67 28.23 -9.16
C SER A 144 16.38 29.56 -9.22
N ASP A 145 15.84 30.49 -10.02
CA ASP A 145 16.20 31.90 -9.91
C ASP A 145 15.50 32.48 -8.68
N GLN A 146 16.27 33.07 -7.77
CA GLN A 146 15.81 33.80 -6.60
C GLN A 146 16.40 35.22 -6.57
N THR A 147 16.59 35.80 -7.75
CA THR A 147 16.89 37.23 -7.93
C THR A 147 15.75 38.07 -7.36
N PRO A 148 15.98 38.92 -6.34
CA PRO A 148 14.95 39.84 -5.86
C PRO A 148 14.58 40.87 -6.93
N ASP A 149 13.29 41.25 -7.03
CA ASP A 149 12.75 42.15 -8.08
C ASP A 149 13.50 43.48 -8.29
N LYS A 150 14.26 43.93 -7.28
CA LYS A 150 15.03 45.19 -7.29
C LYS A 150 16.55 44.98 -7.30
N SER A 151 17.01 43.74 -7.47
CA SER A 151 18.44 43.40 -7.52
C SER A 151 18.99 43.48 -8.94
N GLN A 152 20.12 44.15 -9.11
CA GLN A 152 20.90 44.09 -10.36
C GLN A 152 21.78 42.84 -10.44
N THR A 153 21.93 42.10 -9.33
CA THR A 153 22.71 40.85 -9.28
C THR A 153 21.76 39.66 -9.27
N SER A 154 21.88 38.79 -10.27
CA SER A 154 21.10 37.56 -10.31
C SER A 154 21.53 36.61 -9.18
N ARG A 155 20.59 35.84 -8.63
CA ARG A 155 20.84 34.88 -7.55
C ARG A 155 20.19 33.55 -7.88
N TRP A 156 20.95 32.66 -8.51
CA TRP A 156 20.54 31.28 -8.71
C TRP A 156 20.80 30.48 -7.46
N VAL A 157 19.80 29.69 -7.04
CA VAL A 157 19.87 28.78 -5.89
C VAL A 157 19.66 27.36 -6.39
N ALA A 158 20.68 26.53 -6.21
CA ALA A 158 20.62 25.09 -6.41
C ALA A 158 20.44 24.42 -5.04
N ASN A 159 19.53 23.46 -4.93
CA ASN A 159 19.28 22.67 -3.74
C ASN A 159 19.15 21.19 -4.10
N GLN A 160 19.77 20.30 -3.33
CA GLN A 160 19.62 18.87 -3.48
C GLN A 160 19.49 18.18 -2.13
N SER A 161 18.51 17.28 -2.00
CA SER A 161 18.38 16.43 -0.83
C SER A 161 19.14 15.11 -0.99
N MET A 162 19.47 14.48 0.13
CA MET A 162 19.90 13.08 0.20
C MET A 162 19.32 12.41 1.43
N SER A 163 19.15 11.09 1.39
CA SER A 163 18.79 10.28 2.55
C SER A 163 19.92 9.35 2.96
N LEU A 164 20.13 9.22 4.27
CA LEU A 164 20.92 8.17 4.90
C LEU A 164 19.95 7.22 5.61
N THR A 165 19.99 5.93 5.28
CA THR A 165 19.10 4.92 5.86
C THR A 165 19.88 3.71 6.36
N GLY A 166 19.58 3.24 7.57
CA GLY A 166 20.26 2.10 8.18
C GLY A 166 19.66 1.69 9.52
N ASN A 167 20.19 0.64 10.13
CA ASN A 167 19.70 0.09 11.41
C ASN A 167 20.59 0.43 12.61
N ASP A 168 21.84 0.86 12.38
CA ASP A 168 22.73 1.39 13.42
C ASP A 168 22.56 2.91 13.50
N SER A 169 21.75 3.36 14.46
CA SER A 169 21.47 4.77 14.68
C SER A 169 22.69 5.56 15.16
N HIS A 170 23.62 4.94 15.90
CA HIS A 170 24.82 5.61 16.39
C HIS A 170 25.80 5.86 15.24
N ALA A 171 25.98 4.88 14.36
CA ALA A 171 26.77 5.05 13.14
C ALA A 171 26.14 6.07 12.16
N LEU A 172 24.80 6.06 12.01
CA LEU A 172 24.08 7.05 11.21
C LEU A 172 24.22 8.47 11.75
N LEU A 173 24.03 8.67 13.06
CA LEU A 173 24.18 9.98 13.70
C LEU A 173 25.62 10.51 13.55
N GLY A 174 26.62 9.67 13.83
CA GLY A 174 28.03 10.03 13.65
C GLY A 174 28.42 10.29 12.19
N LEU A 175 27.70 9.74 11.20
CA LEU A 175 27.85 10.09 9.79
C LEU A 175 27.14 11.40 9.45
N ALA A 176 25.91 11.60 9.92
CA ALA A 176 25.15 12.83 9.72
C ALA A 176 25.90 14.05 10.30
N GLU A 177 26.52 13.93 11.47
CA GLU A 177 27.40 14.96 12.04
C GLU A 177 28.59 15.31 11.14
N LYS A 178 29.17 14.33 10.43
CA LYS A 178 30.27 14.58 9.47
C LYS A 178 29.76 15.34 8.25
N LEU A 179 28.59 14.97 7.73
CA LEU A 179 27.95 15.68 6.61
C LEU A 179 27.51 17.09 7.00
N GLN A 180 27.02 17.31 8.21
CA GLN A 180 26.75 18.65 8.73
C GLN A 180 28.00 19.53 8.78
N LYS A 181 29.15 18.97 9.17
CA LYS A 181 30.46 19.67 9.11
C LYS A 181 30.92 19.96 7.66
N GLN A 182 30.32 19.32 6.65
CA GLN A 182 30.50 19.62 5.23
C GLN A 182 29.44 20.59 4.67
N GLY A 183 28.63 21.21 5.55
CA GLY A 183 27.64 22.23 5.18
C GLY A 183 26.32 21.68 4.67
N LEU A 184 25.96 20.44 5.00
CA LEU A 184 24.61 19.90 4.77
C LEU A 184 23.71 20.22 5.97
N GLY A 185 22.48 20.67 5.71
CA GLY A 185 21.42 20.73 6.72
C GLY A 185 20.85 19.34 7.00
N ILE A 186 20.26 19.12 8.17
CA ILE A 186 19.36 17.97 8.42
C ILE A 186 17.94 18.52 8.37
N ASP A 187 17.10 18.00 7.47
CA ASP A 187 15.70 18.42 7.33
C ASP A 187 14.79 17.60 8.26
N ASP A 188 14.94 16.27 8.21
CA ASP A 188 14.10 15.34 8.96
C ASP A 188 14.87 14.10 9.43
N MET A 189 14.33 13.49 10.48
CA MET A 189 14.79 12.21 11.02
C MET A 189 13.55 11.36 11.30
N ASN A 190 13.45 10.20 10.66
CA ASN A 190 12.29 9.34 10.73
C ASN A 190 12.67 7.89 11.11
N TRP A 191 11.96 7.35 12.10
CA TRP A 191 12.08 5.95 12.50
C TRP A 191 11.01 5.09 11.84
N SER A 192 11.42 3.94 11.34
CA SER A 192 10.57 2.99 10.64
C SER A 192 10.91 1.54 11.00
N LEU A 193 9.95 0.65 10.80
CA LEU A 193 10.20 -0.78 10.73
C LEU A 193 10.91 -1.12 9.41
N THR A 194 11.78 -2.14 9.43
CA THR A 194 12.23 -2.79 8.19
C THR A 194 11.08 -3.57 7.57
N ASP A 195 11.13 -3.83 6.27
CA ASP A 195 10.06 -4.53 5.55
C ASP A 195 9.81 -5.94 6.13
N SER A 196 10.89 -6.67 6.42
CA SER A 196 10.83 -7.97 7.12
C SER A 196 10.27 -7.87 8.55
N ALA A 197 10.56 -6.79 9.29
CA ALA A 197 9.95 -6.58 10.61
C ALA A 197 8.45 -6.25 10.51
N ARG A 198 8.04 -5.50 9.48
CA ARG A 198 6.63 -5.24 9.18
C ARG A 198 5.90 -6.53 8.81
N GLU A 199 6.43 -7.32 7.87
CA GLU A 199 5.86 -8.60 7.45
C GLU A 199 5.64 -9.56 8.64
N LYS A 200 6.65 -9.69 9.51
CA LYS A 200 6.53 -10.47 10.74
C LYS A 200 5.43 -9.97 11.69
N LEU A 201 5.25 -8.66 11.80
CA LEU A 201 4.17 -8.06 12.60
C LEU A 201 2.80 -8.23 11.94
N GLU A 202 2.72 -8.16 10.61
CA GLU A 202 1.51 -8.45 9.85
C GLU A 202 1.06 -9.90 10.07
N ASP A 203 1.99 -10.87 10.09
CA ASP A 203 1.65 -12.26 10.38
C ASP A 203 1.24 -12.49 11.85
N GLN A 204 1.90 -11.84 12.82
CA GLN A 204 1.46 -11.88 14.22
C GLN A 204 0.07 -11.26 14.42
N ALA A 205 -0.22 -10.14 13.74
CA ALA A 205 -1.55 -9.53 13.75
C ALA A 205 -2.59 -10.42 13.06
N ARG A 206 -2.23 -11.08 11.96
CA ARG A 206 -3.07 -12.05 11.24
C ARG A 206 -3.42 -13.24 12.12
N GLU A 207 -2.45 -13.83 12.81
CA GLU A 207 -2.64 -14.95 13.74
C GLU A 207 -3.58 -14.55 14.88
N GLN A 208 -3.34 -13.41 15.53
CA GLN A 208 -4.23 -12.88 16.57
C GLN A 208 -5.67 -12.64 16.09
N ALA A 209 -5.85 -12.16 14.85
CA ALA A 209 -7.18 -11.93 14.30
C ALA A 209 -7.89 -13.26 14.02
N LEU A 210 -7.20 -14.20 13.35
CA LEU A 210 -7.75 -15.52 13.00
C LEU A 210 -8.10 -16.36 14.23
N THR A 211 -7.30 -16.32 15.30
CA THR A 211 -7.59 -17.03 16.56
C THR A 211 -8.89 -16.54 17.22
N LYS A 212 -9.30 -15.28 16.99
CA LYS A 212 -10.57 -14.72 17.52
C LYS A 212 -11.80 -15.12 16.71
N VAL A 213 -11.65 -15.48 15.43
CA VAL A 213 -12.76 -15.75 14.49
C VAL A 213 -13.78 -16.74 15.08
N ARG A 214 -13.37 -17.99 15.34
CA ARG A 214 -14.30 -19.01 15.85
C ARG A 214 -14.88 -18.64 17.23
N PRO A 215 -14.10 -18.24 18.25
CA PRO A 215 -14.64 -17.81 19.54
C PRO A 215 -15.66 -16.68 19.47
N THR A 216 -15.45 -15.67 18.60
CA THR A 216 -16.41 -14.58 18.39
C THR A 216 -17.72 -15.10 17.81
N ALA A 217 -17.68 -15.86 16.69
CA ALA A 217 -18.91 -16.40 16.10
C ALA A 217 -19.67 -17.35 17.02
N GLU A 218 -18.98 -18.18 17.81
CA GLU A 218 -19.61 -19.05 18.80
C GLU A 218 -20.22 -18.27 19.97
N SER A 219 -19.58 -17.18 20.41
CA SER A 219 -20.12 -16.29 21.44
C SER A 219 -21.39 -15.58 20.97
N ASP A 220 -21.34 -14.97 19.79
CA ASP A 220 -22.46 -14.25 19.20
C ASP A 220 -23.63 -15.21 18.92
N ALA A 221 -23.35 -16.41 18.43
CA ALA A 221 -24.36 -17.45 18.23
C ALA A 221 -25.08 -17.82 19.53
N ARG A 222 -24.33 -18.10 20.61
CA ARG A 222 -24.92 -18.42 21.93
C ARG A 222 -25.79 -17.29 22.46
N MET A 223 -25.39 -16.03 22.28
CA MET A 223 -26.20 -14.87 22.68
C MET A 223 -27.51 -14.72 21.87
N LEU A 224 -27.53 -15.25 20.64
CA LEU A 224 -28.71 -15.27 19.78
C LEU A 224 -29.60 -16.53 19.96
N GLY A 225 -29.23 -17.47 20.85
CA GLY A 225 -29.92 -18.75 20.98
C GLY A 225 -29.68 -19.71 19.80
N LEU A 226 -28.59 -19.51 19.06
CA LEU A 226 -28.19 -20.30 17.90
C LEU A 226 -26.85 -21.00 18.15
N HIS A 227 -26.46 -21.89 17.26
CA HIS A 227 -25.11 -22.47 17.23
C HIS A 227 -24.39 -22.16 15.91
N LEU A 228 -23.06 -22.09 15.96
CA LEU A 228 -22.22 -21.92 14.78
C LEU A 228 -22.23 -23.22 13.95
N PHE A 229 -22.83 -23.18 12.77
CA PHE A 229 -22.86 -24.33 11.86
C PHE A 229 -21.61 -24.40 10.97
N LYS A 230 -21.27 -23.29 10.29
CA LYS A 230 -20.03 -23.19 9.50
C LYS A 230 -19.58 -21.74 9.29
N LEU A 231 -18.29 -21.57 9.00
CA LEU A 231 -17.79 -20.33 8.39
C LEU A 231 -18.05 -20.42 6.87
N GLU A 232 -18.76 -19.43 6.31
CA GLU A 232 -19.05 -19.35 4.88
C GLU A 232 -17.92 -18.67 4.11
N SER A 233 -17.40 -17.56 4.65
CA SER A 233 -16.34 -16.79 4.02
C SER A 233 -15.46 -16.14 5.08
N VAL A 234 -14.14 -16.32 4.96
CA VAL A 234 -13.14 -15.61 5.77
C VAL A 234 -12.28 -14.81 4.79
N ARG A 235 -12.28 -13.49 4.91
CA ARG A 235 -11.48 -12.58 4.10
C ARG A 235 -10.51 -11.83 5.00
N VAL A 236 -9.26 -12.27 4.97
CA VAL A 236 -8.14 -11.50 5.53
C VAL A 236 -7.86 -10.34 4.56
N GLY A 237 -7.83 -9.12 5.07
CA GLY A 237 -7.28 -7.99 4.36
C GLY A 237 -6.32 -7.20 5.25
N PRO A 238 -5.52 -6.28 4.70
CA PRO A 238 -5.03 -5.19 5.51
C PRO A 238 -6.23 -4.54 6.21
N GLY A 239 -6.05 -4.12 7.46
CA GLY A 239 -7.07 -3.30 8.11
C GLY A 239 -7.32 -2.02 7.34
N PRO A 240 -8.35 -1.22 7.70
CA PRO A 240 -8.40 0.17 7.28
C PRO A 240 -7.03 0.77 7.58
N MET A 241 -6.31 1.22 6.55
CA MET A 241 -4.96 1.76 6.74
C MET A 241 -5.06 2.81 7.84
N PRO A 242 -4.34 2.65 8.98
CA PRO A 242 -4.51 3.56 10.10
C PRO A 242 -4.30 4.97 9.55
N PRO A 243 -5.24 5.91 9.78
CA PRO A 243 -5.15 7.23 9.19
C PRO A 243 -3.77 7.76 9.54
N VAL A 244 -2.97 8.05 8.51
CA VAL A 244 -1.69 8.72 8.69
C VAL A 244 -2.05 9.97 9.47
N PHE A 245 -1.67 10.02 10.75
CA PHE A 245 -2.02 11.12 11.62
C PHE A 245 -1.34 12.36 11.05
N ALA A 246 -2.09 13.07 10.21
CA ALA A 246 -1.69 14.34 9.66
C ALA A 246 -1.45 15.23 10.87
N ARG A 247 -0.16 15.43 11.18
CA ARG A 247 0.29 16.25 12.30
C ARG A 247 -0.52 17.54 12.24
N PRO A 248 -1.27 17.92 13.29
CA PRO A 248 -2.09 19.11 13.24
C PRO A 248 -1.18 20.34 13.06
N MET A 249 -1.06 20.80 11.81
CA MET A 249 -0.25 21.96 11.40
C MET A 249 -0.76 23.29 11.99
N MET A 250 -1.89 23.26 12.71
CA MET A 250 -2.62 24.42 13.22
C MET A 250 -2.10 24.95 14.57
N MET A 251 -0.81 24.79 14.89
CA MET A 251 -0.16 25.41 16.07
C MET A 251 1.31 25.81 15.85
N MET A 252 1.80 25.90 14.60
CA MET A 252 3.22 26.18 14.33
C MET A 252 3.52 27.62 13.82
N ALA A 253 2.53 28.50 13.83
CA ALA A 253 2.70 29.93 13.48
C ALA A 253 3.25 30.80 14.65
N ALA A 254 3.31 30.27 15.88
CA ALA A 254 3.65 31.04 17.09
C ALA A 254 5.03 30.69 17.70
N ARG A 255 5.87 29.90 17.01
CA ARG A 255 7.20 29.47 17.51
C ARG A 255 8.30 29.66 16.46
N ALA A 256 8.37 30.87 15.90
CA ALA A 256 9.34 31.27 14.89
C ALA A 256 10.67 31.81 15.48
N ASN A 257 11.10 31.32 16.66
CA ASN A 257 12.40 31.64 17.24
C ASN A 257 12.94 30.41 18.02
N ALA A 258 14.21 30.07 17.78
CA ALA A 258 14.88 28.83 18.14
C ALA A 258 14.24 27.57 17.50
N ALA A 259 14.81 27.13 16.36
CA ALA A 259 14.54 25.82 15.80
C ALA A 259 15.07 24.73 16.77
N PRO A 260 14.22 23.84 17.32
CA PRO A 260 14.69 22.68 18.06
C PRO A 260 15.40 21.74 17.07
N ALA A 261 16.52 21.13 17.49
CA ALA A 261 17.11 20.05 16.71
C ALA A 261 16.07 18.93 16.50
N PRO A 262 15.98 18.30 15.31
CA PRO A 262 14.99 17.26 15.02
C PRO A 262 15.24 16.01 15.86
N GLN A 263 14.67 15.97 17.06
CA GLN A 263 14.68 14.85 17.98
C GLN A 263 13.41 14.02 17.80
N THR A 264 13.44 13.09 16.84
CA THR A 264 12.44 12.02 16.77
C THR A 264 12.96 10.86 17.63
N SER A 265 12.43 10.70 18.85
CA SER A 265 12.60 9.44 19.60
C SER A 265 11.81 8.32 18.91
N PRO A 266 12.32 7.09 18.84
CA PRO A 266 11.57 5.97 18.29
C PRO A 266 10.33 5.69 19.16
N SER A 267 9.14 5.82 18.57
CA SER A 267 7.86 5.49 19.20
C SER A 267 7.35 4.12 18.72
N GLU A 268 6.56 3.44 19.55
CA GLU A 268 6.01 2.13 19.24
C GLU A 268 5.12 2.17 17.98
N GLN A 269 5.44 1.32 17.00
CA GLN A 269 4.64 1.18 15.77
C GLN A 269 3.70 -0.02 15.92
N THR A 270 2.41 0.22 15.69
CA THR A 270 1.36 -0.81 15.71
C THR A 270 0.97 -1.18 14.28
N VAL A 271 0.93 -2.47 13.99
CA VAL A 271 0.45 -3.06 12.74
C VAL A 271 -0.89 -3.72 13.02
N GLU A 272 -1.88 -3.48 12.15
CA GLU A 272 -3.24 -4.00 12.29
C GLU A 272 -3.66 -4.81 11.07
N VAL A 273 -4.25 -5.99 11.33
CA VAL A 273 -4.88 -6.84 10.32
C VAL A 273 -6.33 -7.04 10.69
N THR A 274 -7.24 -6.80 9.74
CA THR A 274 -8.69 -7.02 9.91
C THR A 274 -9.14 -8.21 9.09
N VAL A 275 -9.77 -9.18 9.76
CA VAL A 275 -10.40 -10.33 9.13
C VAL A 275 -11.91 -10.12 9.11
N ARG A 276 -12.50 -10.05 7.92
CA ARG A 276 -13.95 -10.00 7.73
C ARG A 276 -14.49 -11.42 7.56
N VAL A 277 -15.56 -11.76 8.27
CA VAL A 277 -16.09 -13.11 8.31
C VAL A 277 -17.59 -13.11 8.06
N ARG A 278 -18.06 -14.10 7.30
CA ARG A 278 -19.46 -14.52 7.28
C ARG A 278 -19.55 -15.95 7.79
N ALA A 279 -20.45 -16.18 8.72
CA ALA A 279 -20.75 -17.48 9.31
C ALA A 279 -22.25 -17.79 9.14
N ILE A 280 -22.59 -19.06 8.99
CA ILE A 280 -23.97 -19.53 9.05
C ILE A 280 -24.21 -20.07 10.44
N LEU A 281 -25.23 -19.54 11.09
CA LEU A 281 -25.75 -20.00 12.37
C LEU A 281 -27.06 -20.76 12.13
N MET A 282 -27.29 -21.81 12.92
CA MET A 282 -28.53 -22.60 12.87
C MET A 282 -29.16 -22.63 14.27
N GLY A 283 -30.49 -22.73 14.33
CA GLY A 283 -31.18 -23.08 15.57
C GLY A 283 -30.98 -24.56 15.88
N GLU A 284 -31.11 -24.97 17.15
CA GLU A 284 -31.19 -26.39 17.46
C GLU A 284 -32.42 -27.01 16.80
N HIS A 285 -32.20 -28.03 15.97
CA HIS A 285 -33.28 -28.90 15.52
C HIS A 285 -33.73 -29.76 16.70
N HIS A 286 -34.69 -29.27 17.49
CA HIS A 286 -35.46 -30.12 18.39
C HIS A 286 -36.08 -31.26 17.57
N HIS A 287 -35.54 -32.47 17.72
CA HIS A 287 -36.20 -33.69 17.27
C HIS A 287 -37.48 -33.85 18.09
N GLY A 288 -38.59 -33.35 17.56
CA GLY A 288 -39.91 -33.72 18.05
C GLY A 288 -40.07 -35.25 17.93
N PRO A 289 -40.57 -35.95 18.96
CA PRO A 289 -40.63 -37.41 18.96
C PRO A 289 -41.65 -37.90 17.93
N HIS A 290 -41.16 -38.37 16.78
CA HIS A 290 -41.98 -39.10 15.81
C HIS A 290 -41.96 -40.60 16.13
N GLY A 291 -43.12 -41.12 16.56
CA GLY A 291 -43.39 -42.54 16.71
C GLY A 291 -44.88 -42.74 17.01
N PRO A 292 -45.68 -43.30 16.09
CA PRO A 292 -47.09 -43.60 16.37
C PRO A 292 -47.16 -44.69 17.44
N GLY A 293 -48.11 -44.55 18.37
CA GLY A 293 -48.28 -45.51 19.48
C GLY A 293 -48.56 -46.93 18.98
N PRO A 294 -48.06 -47.97 19.67
CA PRO A 294 -48.36 -49.35 19.30
C PRO A 294 -49.87 -49.62 19.49
N MET A 295 -50.49 -50.25 18.49
CA MET A 295 -51.88 -50.67 18.60
C MET A 295 -52.01 -51.84 19.59
N GLU A 296 -52.89 -51.70 20.58
CA GLU A 296 -53.28 -52.81 21.44
C GLU A 296 -54.05 -53.87 20.63
N HIS A 297 -53.50 -55.08 20.58
CA HIS A 297 -54.26 -56.27 20.22
C HIS A 297 -54.79 -56.92 21.51
N PRO A 298 -56.12 -57.09 21.68
CA PRO A 298 -56.65 -57.85 22.81
C PRO A 298 -56.35 -59.35 22.58
N GLY A 299 -55.36 -59.86 23.31
CA GLY A 299 -55.00 -61.27 23.30
C GLY A 299 -56.08 -62.12 23.97
N ALA A 300 -56.46 -63.22 23.32
CA ALA A 300 -57.37 -64.20 23.89
C ALA A 300 -56.61 -65.28 24.67
N ASP A 301 -57.21 -65.63 25.80
CA ASP A 301 -57.38 -67.00 26.32
C ASP A 301 -56.42 -67.63 27.35
N THR A 302 -57.09 -68.24 28.35
CA THR A 302 -56.76 -69.40 29.20
C THR A 302 -55.55 -69.49 30.16
N ALA A 303 -55.95 -69.72 31.43
CA ALA A 303 -55.56 -70.82 32.34
C ALA A 303 -54.49 -70.61 33.43
N GLY A 304 -54.89 -70.89 34.68
CA GLY A 304 -54.05 -71.00 35.88
C GLY A 304 -54.84 -70.85 37.19
N PRO A 305 -55.12 -71.92 37.97
CA PRO A 305 -56.14 -71.88 39.03
C PRO A 305 -55.64 -71.74 40.48
N ALA A 306 -56.61 -71.49 41.37
CA ALA A 306 -56.67 -71.76 42.82
C ALA A 306 -55.96 -70.80 43.81
N PRO A 307 -56.74 -70.09 44.67
CA PRO A 307 -56.32 -69.71 46.02
C PRO A 307 -56.59 -70.86 47.01
N ALA A 308 -55.86 -70.90 48.12
CA ALA A 308 -56.09 -71.83 49.22
C ALA A 308 -57.24 -71.35 50.13
N HIS A 309 -58.18 -72.23 50.46
CA HIS A 309 -58.57 -72.63 51.83
C HIS A 309 -59.75 -73.63 51.82
#